data_AF-A0A2X4C1H7-F1
#
_entry.id   AF-A0A2X4C1H7-F1
#
_cell.length_a   1.000
_cell.length_b   1.000
_cell.length_c   1.000
_cell.angle_alpha   90.00
_cell.angle_beta   90.00
_cell.angle_gamma   90.00
#
_symmetry.space_group_name_H-M   'P 1'
#
loop_
_entity.id
_entity.type
_entity.pdbx_description
1 polymer ?
#
loop_
_entity_poly.entity_id
_entity_poly.type
_entity_poly.pdbx_seq_one_letter_code
_entity_poly.pdbx_strand_id
1 'polypeptide(L)'
;MRKYLQIRLYELSHYVEIIISIILVISLLVLTGRLALSLTGIFTIKSGIDTYLQSFLNQAMSIAIGVELIKMLSKHTSGTIIEVLLFAIARQIVVAHGSAKDSLLSVIALAILFATRKYLFTSFDDTSSIIVRGSQKVKIANVLARVELPVINKNELMRDLMLRHLEEEGKTATIGASIAFSDVALRVDHMHEGVITRIEIIKSLK
;
A
#
# COMPACT_ATOMS: atom_id res chain seq x y z
N MET A 1 14.72 8.10 -27.17
CA MET A 1 13.68 9.14 -26.98
C MET A 1 12.62 8.77 -25.93
N ARG A 2 11.95 7.59 -25.99
CA ARG A 2 10.94 7.18 -24.98
C ARG A 2 11.44 7.19 -23.52
N LYS A 3 12.65 6.68 -23.26
CA LYS A 3 13.24 6.69 -21.90
C LYS A 3 13.46 8.11 -21.35
N TYR A 4 13.85 9.06 -22.18
CA TYR A 4 14.07 10.45 -21.77
C TYR A 4 12.75 11.15 -21.43
N LEU A 5 11.69 10.90 -22.21
CA LEU A 5 10.34 11.40 -21.91
C LEU A 5 9.77 10.78 -20.62
N GLN A 6 9.97 9.48 -20.40
CA GLN A 6 9.51 8.82 -19.17
C GLN A 6 10.19 9.39 -17.92
N ILE A 7 11.51 9.63 -17.97
CA ILE A 7 12.25 10.22 -16.85
C ILE A 7 11.75 11.65 -16.57
N ARG A 8 11.55 12.46 -17.61
CA ARG A 8 11.03 13.83 -17.46
C ARG A 8 9.59 13.87 -16.93
N LEU A 9 8.73 12.97 -17.40
CA LEU A 9 7.35 12.85 -16.91
C LEU A 9 7.31 12.41 -15.43
N TYR A 10 8.20 11.49 -15.05
CA TYR A 10 8.31 11.03 -13.67
C TYR A 10 8.75 12.16 -12.73
N GLU A 11 9.80 12.90 -13.08
CA GLU A 11 10.25 14.07 -12.32
C GLU A 11 9.14 15.13 -12.22
N LEU A 12 8.44 15.43 -13.32
CA LEU A 12 7.35 16.39 -13.33
C LEU A 12 6.17 15.95 -12.45
N SER A 13 5.80 14.66 -12.51
CA SER A 13 4.76 14.09 -11.66
C SER A 13 5.08 14.26 -10.18
N HIS A 14 6.34 14.06 -9.80
CA HIS A 14 6.79 14.22 -8.42
C HIS A 14 6.66 15.68 -7.94
N TYR A 15 7.01 16.66 -8.77
CA TYR A 15 6.82 18.07 -8.41
C TYR A 15 5.33 18.43 -8.25
N VAL A 16 4.47 17.94 -9.13
CA VAL A 16 3.01 18.15 -9.03
C VAL A 16 2.45 17.54 -7.75
N GLU A 17 2.89 16.34 -7.40
CA GLU A 17 2.48 15.65 -6.16
C GLU A 17 2.84 16.44 -4.90
N ILE A 18 4.05 17.00 -4.84
CA ILE A 18 4.50 17.86 -3.73
C ILE A 18 3.60 19.11 -3.63
N ILE A 19 3.32 19.77 -4.76
CA ILE A 19 2.47 20.98 -4.78
C ILE A 19 1.06 20.66 -4.30
N ILE A 20 0.45 19.58 -4.81
CA ILE A 20 -0.89 19.15 -4.38
C ILE A 20 -0.90 18.85 -2.88
N SER A 21 0.13 18.15 -2.37
CA SER A 21 0.24 17.81 -0.96
C SER A 21 0.29 19.05 -0.07
N ILE A 22 1.07 20.07 -0.46
CA ILE A 22 1.15 21.34 0.27
C ILE A 22 -0.21 22.05 0.30
N ILE A 23 -0.89 22.14 -0.85
CA ILE A 23 -2.21 22.78 -0.95
C ILE A 23 -3.24 22.06 -0.05
N LEU A 24 -3.22 20.73 -0.05
CA LEU A 24 -4.12 19.92 0.77
C LEU A 24 -3.85 20.11 2.26
N VAL A 25 -2.58 20.11 2.69
CA VAL A 25 -2.20 20.34 4.10
C VAL A 25 -2.71 21.71 4.56
N ILE A 26 -2.45 22.77 3.80
CA ILE A 26 -2.90 24.13 4.16
C ILE A 26 -4.43 24.18 4.25
N SER A 27 -5.12 23.58 3.28
CA SER A 27 -6.59 23.54 3.26
C SER A 27 -7.15 22.82 4.48
N LEU A 28 -6.56 21.69 4.88
CA LEU A 28 -6.98 20.94 6.07
C LEU A 28 -6.70 21.69 7.37
N LEU A 29 -5.59 22.41 7.48
CA LEU A 29 -5.31 23.24 8.64
C LEU A 29 -6.35 24.34 8.81
N VAL A 30 -6.71 25.03 7.72
CA VAL A 30 -7.75 26.07 7.73
C VAL A 30 -9.12 25.48 8.08
N LEU A 31 -9.50 24.34 7.49
CA LEU A 31 -10.79 23.69 7.75
C LEU A 31 -10.89 23.17 9.19
N THR A 32 -9.81 22.58 9.71
CA THR A 32 -9.72 22.12 11.10
C THR A 32 -9.82 23.29 12.06
N GLY A 33 -9.13 24.40 11.79
CA GLY A 33 -9.25 25.63 12.57
C GLY A 33 -10.68 26.18 12.60
N ARG A 34 -11.37 26.21 11.45
CA ARG A 34 -12.79 26.61 11.38
C ARG A 34 -13.71 25.69 12.18
N LEU A 35 -13.48 24.37 12.13
CA LEU A 35 -14.24 23.40 12.91
C LEU A 35 -14.02 23.58 14.42
N ALA A 36 -12.79 23.89 14.83
CA ALA A 36 -12.48 24.17 16.24
C ALA A 36 -13.19 25.43 16.75
N LEU A 37 -13.25 26.49 15.92
CA LEU A 37 -14.00 27.70 16.26
C LEU A 37 -15.50 27.44 16.34
N SER A 38 -16.07 26.60 15.47
CA SER A 38 -17.50 26.30 15.50
C SER A 38 -17.92 25.64 16.82
N LEU A 39 -17.11 24.74 17.39
CA LEU A 39 -17.35 24.12 18.71
C LEU A 39 -17.63 25.15 19.81
N THR A 40 -16.92 26.28 19.82
CA THR A 40 -17.11 27.33 20.82
C THR A 40 -18.47 28.04 20.68
N GLY A 41 -19.03 28.08 19.47
CA GLY A 41 -20.33 28.67 19.18
C GLY A 41 -21.52 27.84 19.65
N ILE A 42 -21.34 26.53 19.92
CA ILE A 42 -22.40 25.59 20.33
C ILE A 42 -23.13 26.06 21.58
N PHE A 43 -22.40 26.59 22.55
CA PHE A 43 -22.97 27.08 23.82
C PHE A 43 -23.94 28.27 23.65
N THR A 44 -23.98 28.88 22.46
CA THR A 44 -24.80 30.06 22.17
C THR A 44 -26.06 29.71 21.35
N ILE A 45 -26.22 28.46 20.90
CA ILE A 45 -27.30 28.06 19.99
C ILE A 45 -28.56 27.71 20.79
N LYS A 46 -29.62 28.52 20.62
CA LYS A 46 -30.91 28.36 21.33
C LYS A 46 -31.98 27.60 20.54
N SER A 47 -31.76 27.37 19.24
CA SER A 47 -32.67 26.65 18.34
C SER A 47 -31.93 26.16 17.08
N GLY A 48 -32.18 24.93 16.62
CA GLY A 48 -31.56 24.37 15.40
C GLY A 48 -30.37 23.43 15.62
N ILE A 49 -30.34 22.69 16.74
CA ILE A 49 -29.27 21.76 17.11
C ILE A 49 -29.03 20.69 16.02
N ASP A 50 -30.09 20.15 15.42
CA ASP A 50 -29.97 19.09 14.40
C ASP A 50 -29.25 19.57 13.14
N THR A 51 -29.62 20.76 12.63
CA THR A 51 -28.97 21.37 11.47
C THR A 51 -27.52 21.73 11.76
N TYR A 52 -27.25 22.20 12.99
CA TYR A 52 -25.90 22.48 13.43
C TYR A 52 -25.04 21.20 13.50
N LEU A 53 -25.57 20.14 14.12
CA LEU A 53 -24.92 18.84 14.21
C LEU A 53 -24.65 18.27 12.82
N GLN A 54 -25.62 18.35 11.91
CA GLN A 54 -25.45 17.88 10.53
C GLN A 54 -24.33 18.65 9.81
N SER A 55 -24.25 19.97 9.97
CA SER A 55 -23.18 20.80 9.41
C SER A 55 -21.81 20.47 10.02
N PHE A 56 -21.76 20.29 11.34
CA PHE A 56 -20.56 19.90 12.07
C PHE A 56 -20.02 18.54 11.61
N LEU A 57 -20.89 17.51 11.56
CA LEU A 57 -20.52 16.18 11.08
C LEU A 57 -20.08 16.18 9.62
N ASN A 58 -20.75 16.96 8.76
CA ASN A 58 -20.35 17.16 7.38
C ASN A 58 -18.90 17.63 7.26
N GLN A 59 -18.56 18.67 8.03
CA GLN A 59 -17.24 19.29 8.01
C GLN A 59 -16.17 18.38 8.64
N ALA A 60 -16.46 17.77 9.78
CA ALA A 60 -15.57 16.84 10.46
C ALA A 60 -15.22 15.62 9.59
N MET A 61 -16.22 15.00 8.96
CA MET A 61 -16.00 13.85 8.08
C MET A 61 -15.24 14.24 6.80
N SER A 62 -15.48 15.43 6.26
CA SER A 62 -14.70 15.95 5.12
C SER A 62 -13.23 16.16 5.46
N ILE A 63 -12.93 16.67 6.67
CA ILE A 63 -11.55 16.78 7.18
C ILE A 63 -10.92 15.40 7.32
N ALA A 64 -11.63 14.43 7.90
CA ALA A 64 -11.13 13.07 8.05
C ALA A 64 -10.80 12.40 6.70
N ILE A 65 -11.62 12.59 5.66
CA ILE A 65 -11.31 12.10 4.29
C ILE A 65 -10.03 12.75 3.78
N GLY A 66 -9.89 14.08 3.94
CA GLY A 66 -8.70 14.77 3.45
C GLY A 66 -7.42 14.32 4.16
N VAL A 67 -7.48 14.01 5.46
CA VAL A 67 -6.34 13.44 6.20
C VAL A 67 -5.96 12.06 5.64
N GLU A 68 -6.92 11.20 5.35
CA GLU A 68 -6.65 9.91 4.70
C GLU A 68 -6.06 10.08 3.30
N LEU A 69 -6.56 11.02 2.51
CA LEU A 69 -6.04 11.31 1.18
C LEU A 69 -4.56 11.74 1.24
N ILE A 70 -4.16 12.55 2.21
CA ILE A 70 -2.75 12.93 2.39
C ILE A 70 -1.88 11.72 2.76
N LYS A 71 -2.37 10.86 3.67
CA LYS A 71 -1.66 9.62 4.03
C LYS A 71 -1.49 8.70 2.82
N MET A 72 -2.52 8.62 1.97
CA MET A 72 -2.49 7.86 0.72
C MET A 72 -1.44 8.42 -0.25
N LEU A 73 -1.46 9.73 -0.51
CA LEU A 73 -0.48 10.38 -1.38
C LEU A 73 0.96 10.17 -0.87
N SER A 74 1.16 10.14 0.46
CA SER A 74 2.50 10.02 1.06
C SER A 74 3.07 8.59 1.06
N LYS A 75 2.23 7.54 1.12
CA LYS A 75 2.70 6.14 1.27
C LYS A 75 2.69 5.31 0.00
N HIS A 76 2.07 5.76 -1.10
CA HIS A 76 2.03 5.06 -2.40
C HIS A 76 1.78 3.53 -2.34
N THR A 77 1.01 3.07 -1.35
CA THR A 77 0.61 1.65 -1.25
C THR A 77 -0.82 1.48 -1.71
N SER A 78 -1.05 0.57 -2.65
CA SER A 78 -2.34 0.27 -3.28
C SER A 78 -3.46 0.01 -2.27
N GLY A 79 -3.14 -0.64 -1.14
CA GLY A 79 -4.07 -0.89 -0.04
C GLY A 79 -4.67 0.39 0.57
N THR A 80 -3.93 1.51 0.59
CA THR A 80 -4.39 2.77 1.20
C THR A 80 -5.51 3.42 0.37
N ILE A 81 -5.56 3.19 -0.94
CA ILE A 81 -6.60 3.74 -1.82
C ILE A 81 -7.97 3.17 -1.46
N ILE A 82 -8.03 1.86 -1.24
CA ILE A 82 -9.25 1.14 -0.87
C ILE A 82 -9.78 1.67 0.47
N GLU A 83 -8.91 1.89 1.46
CA GLU A 83 -9.29 2.43 2.77
C GLU A 83 -9.89 3.84 2.66
N VAL A 84 -9.28 4.73 1.87
CA VAL A 84 -9.80 6.09 1.65
C VAL A 84 -11.16 6.06 0.95
N LEU A 85 -11.32 5.21 -0.06
CA LEU A 85 -12.59 5.05 -0.77
C LEU A 85 -13.69 4.48 0.14
N LEU A 86 -13.37 3.49 0.98
CA LEU A 86 -14.28 2.97 2.00
C LEU A 86 -14.77 4.07 2.93
N PHE A 87 -13.85 4.90 3.43
CA PHE A 87 -14.19 6.01 4.32
C PHE A 87 -15.04 7.09 3.61
N ALA A 88 -14.75 7.39 2.35
CA ALA A 88 -15.52 8.34 1.55
C ALA A 88 -16.97 7.87 1.32
N ILE A 89 -17.17 6.59 0.99
CA ILE A 89 -18.51 6.00 0.79
C ILE A 89 -19.25 5.92 2.13
N ALA A 90 -18.57 5.53 3.22
CA ALA A 90 -19.16 5.48 4.55
C ALA A 90 -19.68 6.86 5.01
N ARG A 91 -18.90 7.94 4.77
CA ARG A 91 -19.37 9.32 5.01
C ARG A 91 -20.66 9.61 4.25
N GLN A 92 -20.73 9.25 2.97
CA GLN A 92 -21.89 9.53 2.15
C GLN A 92 -23.15 8.89 2.73
N ILE A 93 -23.04 7.66 3.25
CA ILE A 93 -24.15 6.94 3.91
C ILE A 93 -24.59 7.61 5.22
N VAL A 94 -23.63 8.06 6.05
CA VAL A 94 -23.93 8.65 7.37
C VAL A 94 -24.50 10.07 7.26
N VAL A 95 -24.01 10.85 6.30
CA VAL A 95 -24.21 12.29 6.26
C VAL A 95 -25.27 12.72 5.23
N ALA A 96 -25.46 11.94 4.16
CA ALA A 96 -26.45 12.27 3.16
C ALA A 96 -27.83 11.71 3.53
N HIS A 97 -28.80 12.60 3.70
CA HIS A 97 -30.23 12.25 3.59
C HIS A 97 -30.64 12.25 2.11
N GLY A 98 -29.93 11.46 1.30
CA GLY A 98 -30.22 11.27 -0.11
C GLY A 98 -31.53 10.50 -0.31
N SER A 99 -32.01 10.43 -1.55
CA SER A 99 -33.15 9.60 -1.87
C SER A 99 -32.82 8.12 -1.58
N ALA A 100 -33.82 7.28 -1.32
CA ALA A 100 -33.60 5.84 -1.07
C ALA A 100 -32.78 5.15 -2.18
N LYS A 101 -32.84 5.70 -3.41
CA LYS A 101 -32.06 5.23 -4.57
C LYS A 101 -30.57 5.54 -4.43
N ASP A 102 -30.21 6.73 -3.97
CA ASP A 102 -28.81 7.16 -3.80
C ASP A 102 -28.12 6.35 -2.70
N SER A 103 -28.84 6.07 -1.62
CA SER A 103 -28.36 5.22 -0.53
C SER A 103 -28.14 3.78 -1.01
N LEU A 104 -29.05 3.23 -1.82
CA LEU A 104 -28.90 1.89 -2.40
C LEU A 104 -27.68 1.80 -3.31
N LEU A 105 -27.47 2.80 -4.18
CA LEU A 105 -26.29 2.85 -5.06
C LEU A 105 -24.99 2.94 -4.26
N SER A 106 -24.96 3.71 -3.17
CA SER A 106 -23.80 3.81 -2.28
C SER A 106 -23.46 2.47 -1.62
N VAL A 107 -24.47 1.72 -1.18
CA VAL A 107 -24.28 0.38 -0.60
C VAL A 107 -23.81 -0.63 -1.65
N ILE A 108 -24.34 -0.59 -2.87
CA ILE A 108 -23.87 -1.45 -3.98
C ILE A 108 -22.41 -1.13 -4.33
N ALA A 109 -22.04 0.14 -4.40
CA ALA A 109 -20.67 0.57 -4.64
C ALA A 109 -19.72 0.04 -3.54
N LEU A 110 -20.15 0.11 -2.27
CA LEU A 110 -19.41 -0.44 -1.15
C LEU A 110 -19.21 -1.97 -1.27
N ALA A 111 -20.26 -2.70 -1.65
CA ALA A 111 -20.20 -4.15 -1.85
C ALA A 111 -19.24 -4.54 -2.99
N ILE A 112 -19.27 -3.81 -4.11
CA ILE A 112 -18.34 -4.01 -5.23
C ILE A 112 -16.91 -3.73 -4.77
N LEU A 113 -16.68 -2.66 -4.00
CA LEU A 113 -15.37 -2.32 -3.49
C LEU A 113 -14.80 -3.46 -2.61
N PHE A 114 -15.60 -4.01 -1.68
CA PHE A 114 -15.19 -5.17 -0.91
C PHE A 114 -14.94 -6.42 -1.77
N ALA A 115 -15.76 -6.65 -2.80
CA ALA A 115 -15.54 -7.74 -3.74
C ALA A 115 -14.21 -7.56 -4.51
N THR A 116 -13.93 -6.37 -5.03
CA THR A 116 -12.64 -6.08 -5.69
C THR A 116 -11.47 -6.29 -4.74
N ARG A 117 -11.56 -5.85 -3.47
CA ARG A 117 -10.54 -6.14 -2.46
C ARG A 117 -10.32 -7.64 -2.27
N LYS A 118 -11.39 -8.41 -2.12
CA LYS A 118 -11.31 -9.85 -1.85
C LYS A 118 -10.82 -10.67 -3.04
N TYR A 119 -11.24 -10.31 -4.26
CA TYR A 119 -11.03 -11.15 -5.44
C TYR A 119 -9.94 -10.64 -6.38
N LEU A 120 -9.62 -9.34 -6.39
CA LEU A 120 -8.65 -8.73 -7.32
C LEU A 120 -7.30 -8.42 -6.67
N PHE A 121 -7.27 -8.05 -5.38
CA PHE A 121 -6.04 -7.55 -4.72
C PHE A 121 -5.25 -8.60 -3.93
N THR A 122 -5.81 -9.80 -3.69
CA THR A 122 -5.15 -10.91 -2.99
C THR A 122 -3.82 -11.35 -3.64
N SER A 123 -3.59 -11.04 -4.91
CA SER A 123 -2.32 -11.38 -5.58
C SER A 123 -1.21 -10.32 -5.48
N PHE A 124 -1.54 -9.07 -5.16
CA PHE A 124 -0.59 -7.95 -5.32
C PHE A 124 -0.05 -7.37 -4.00
N ASP A 125 -0.78 -7.48 -2.89
CA ASP A 125 -0.36 -6.88 -1.61
C ASP A 125 0.38 -7.87 -0.67
N ASP A 126 0.31 -9.17 -0.94
CA ASP A 126 0.61 -10.21 0.06
C ASP A 126 1.84 -11.07 -0.24
N THR A 127 2.57 -10.75 -1.31
CA THR A 127 3.89 -11.34 -1.53
C THR A 127 4.89 -10.62 -0.65
N SER A 128 4.98 -11.01 0.62
CA SER A 128 6.02 -10.53 1.53
C SER A 128 7.39 -11.00 1.02
N SER A 129 7.99 -10.20 0.13
CA SER A 129 9.31 -10.46 -0.37
C SER A 129 10.36 -9.75 0.49
N ILE A 130 11.44 -10.46 0.79
CA ILE A 130 12.57 -9.94 1.54
C ILE A 130 13.84 -10.16 0.75
N ILE A 131 14.61 -9.09 0.55
CA ILE A 131 15.91 -9.17 -0.10
C ILE A 131 16.98 -9.45 0.95
N VAL A 132 17.71 -10.54 0.76
CA VAL A 132 18.86 -10.95 1.58
C VAL A 132 20.15 -10.92 0.76
N ARG A 133 21.28 -10.78 1.44
CA ARG A 133 22.59 -10.84 0.77
C ARG A 133 22.93 -12.28 0.41
N GLY A 134 23.49 -12.49 -0.77
CA GLY A 134 24.01 -13.80 -1.19
C GLY A 134 25.15 -14.32 -0.30
N SER A 135 25.84 -13.45 0.45
CA SER A 135 26.85 -13.82 1.46
C SER A 135 26.27 -14.25 2.81
N GLN A 136 24.96 -14.18 3.00
CA GLN A 136 24.32 -14.49 4.27
C GLN A 136 24.08 -15.99 4.40
N LYS A 137 24.24 -16.53 5.60
CA LYS A 137 23.95 -17.95 5.87
C LYS A 137 22.45 -18.22 5.73
N VAL A 138 22.10 -19.35 5.14
CA VAL A 138 20.70 -19.75 4.93
C VAL A 138 19.93 -19.79 6.26
N LYS A 139 20.55 -20.20 7.36
CA LYS A 139 19.93 -20.19 8.69
C LYS A 139 19.45 -18.81 9.14
N ILE A 140 20.24 -17.76 8.88
CA ILE A 140 19.86 -16.40 9.26
C ILE A 140 18.74 -15.92 8.34
N ALA A 141 18.81 -16.26 7.05
CA ALA A 141 17.74 -15.97 6.10
C ALA A 141 16.42 -16.66 6.48
N ASN A 142 16.46 -17.93 6.90
CA ASN A 142 15.29 -18.67 7.39
C ASN A 142 14.63 -17.99 8.59
N VAL A 143 15.43 -17.50 9.56
CA VAL A 143 14.92 -16.78 10.73
C VAL A 143 14.33 -15.42 10.33
N LEU A 144 15.06 -14.65 9.53
CA LEU A 144 14.67 -13.29 9.13
C LEU A 144 13.43 -13.30 8.26
N ALA A 145 13.38 -14.21 7.30
CA ALA A 145 12.24 -14.40 6.42
C ALA A 145 11.16 -15.25 7.07
N ARG A 146 11.36 -15.96 8.19
CA ARG A 146 10.40 -16.94 8.75
C ARG A 146 9.98 -17.99 7.71
N VAL A 147 10.97 -18.67 7.14
CA VAL A 147 10.81 -19.70 6.10
C VAL A 147 11.71 -20.89 6.43
N GLU A 148 11.42 -22.06 5.87
CA GLU A 148 12.22 -23.27 6.03
C GLU A 148 12.86 -23.67 4.70
N LEU A 149 13.97 -23.02 4.34
CA LEU A 149 14.77 -23.45 3.19
C LEU A 149 15.61 -24.69 3.53
N PRO A 150 15.80 -25.62 2.59
CA PRO A 150 16.61 -26.82 2.79
C PRO A 150 18.09 -26.46 2.92
N VAL A 151 18.71 -26.85 4.04
CA VAL A 151 20.13 -26.59 4.34
C VAL A 151 20.89 -27.91 4.35
N ILE A 152 21.95 -28.00 3.53
CA ILE A 152 22.86 -29.15 3.53
C ILE A 152 23.92 -28.96 4.62
N ASN A 153 24.52 -27.77 4.67
CA ASN A 153 25.65 -27.46 5.56
C ASN A 153 25.33 -26.33 6.54
N LYS A 154 25.80 -26.43 7.79
CA LYS A 154 25.55 -25.39 8.82
C LYS A 154 25.99 -23.97 8.41
N ASN A 155 26.95 -23.86 7.48
CA ASN A 155 27.52 -22.61 6.99
C ASN A 155 27.17 -22.30 5.52
N GLU A 156 26.22 -23.03 4.92
CA GLU A 156 25.77 -22.77 3.54
C GLU A 156 25.27 -21.33 3.38
N LEU A 157 25.73 -20.66 2.33
CA LEU A 157 25.31 -19.31 2.01
C LEU A 157 24.12 -19.33 1.06
N MET A 158 23.32 -18.26 1.08
CA MET A 158 22.17 -18.12 0.18
C MET A 158 22.57 -18.22 -1.30
N ARG A 159 23.75 -17.70 -1.68
CA ARG A 159 24.26 -17.84 -3.06
C ARG A 159 24.52 -19.29 -3.46
N ASP A 160 25.06 -20.09 -2.54
CA ASP A 160 25.49 -21.46 -2.81
C ASP A 160 24.24 -22.36 -2.96
N LEU A 161 23.26 -22.15 -2.07
CA LEU A 161 21.95 -22.77 -2.15
C LEU A 161 21.26 -22.44 -3.49
N MET A 162 21.31 -21.18 -3.91
CA MET A 162 20.68 -20.74 -5.16
C MET A 162 21.36 -21.36 -6.38
N LEU A 163 22.70 -21.34 -6.43
CA LEU A 163 23.47 -21.91 -7.54
C LEU A 163 23.21 -23.40 -7.71
N ARG A 164 23.24 -24.16 -6.61
CA ARG A 164 23.00 -25.61 -6.65
C ARG A 164 21.62 -25.96 -7.20
N HIS A 165 20.55 -25.30 -6.72
CA HIS A 165 19.20 -25.60 -7.21
C HIS A 165 18.98 -25.11 -8.64
N LEU A 166 19.62 -24.01 -9.06
CA LEU A 166 19.60 -23.59 -10.46
C LEU A 166 20.26 -24.64 -11.36
N GLU A 167 21.40 -25.21 -10.94
CA GLU A 167 22.07 -26.30 -11.67
C GLU A 167 21.23 -27.58 -11.72
N GLU A 168 20.57 -27.95 -10.60
CA GLU A 168 19.65 -29.08 -10.53
C GLU A 168 18.45 -28.91 -11.50
N GLU A 169 17.96 -27.69 -11.68
CA GLU A 169 16.90 -27.36 -12.64
C GLU A 169 17.41 -27.07 -14.08
N GLY A 170 18.73 -27.18 -14.32
CA GLY A 170 19.34 -26.88 -15.62
C GLY A 170 19.27 -25.41 -16.04
N LYS A 171 19.09 -24.50 -15.07
CA LYS A 171 19.00 -23.05 -15.27
C LYS A 171 20.35 -22.37 -15.05
N THR A 172 20.59 -21.30 -15.80
CA THR A 172 21.77 -20.46 -15.62
C THR A 172 21.52 -19.34 -14.63
N ALA A 173 22.52 -19.04 -13.79
CA ALA A 173 22.46 -17.93 -12.84
C ALA A 173 22.48 -16.58 -13.57
N THR A 174 21.29 -15.99 -13.72
CA THR A 174 21.08 -14.67 -14.33
C THR A 174 20.13 -13.84 -13.46
N ILE A 175 20.16 -12.52 -13.60
CA ILE A 175 19.21 -11.65 -12.88
C ILE A 175 17.78 -12.03 -13.29
N GLY A 176 16.92 -12.28 -12.30
CA GLY A 176 15.56 -12.76 -12.49
C GLY A 176 15.41 -14.28 -12.51
N ALA A 177 16.50 -15.06 -12.55
CA ALA A 177 16.44 -16.51 -12.41
C ALA A 177 15.79 -16.89 -11.06
N SER A 178 14.85 -17.84 -11.09
CA SER A 178 14.08 -18.23 -9.92
C SER A 178 13.97 -19.73 -9.74
N ILE A 179 13.96 -20.15 -8.47
CA ILE A 179 13.69 -21.51 -8.01
C ILE A 179 12.51 -21.47 -7.06
N ALA A 180 11.69 -22.52 -7.08
CA ALA A 180 10.47 -22.59 -6.27
C ALA A 180 10.52 -23.79 -5.33
N PHE A 181 10.21 -23.53 -4.07
CA PHE A 181 9.90 -24.50 -3.02
C PHE A 181 8.39 -24.48 -2.74
N SER A 182 7.91 -25.40 -1.91
CA SER A 182 6.47 -25.62 -1.69
C SER A 182 5.67 -24.35 -1.35
N ASP A 183 6.19 -23.49 -0.48
CA ASP A 183 5.52 -22.25 -0.05
C ASP A 183 6.45 -21.01 -0.13
N VAL A 184 7.57 -21.10 -0.86
CA VAL A 184 8.57 -20.03 -1.01
C VAL A 184 9.24 -20.11 -2.37
N ALA A 185 9.45 -18.98 -3.04
CA ALA A 185 10.30 -18.88 -4.21
C ALA A 185 11.53 -18.02 -3.90
N LEU A 186 12.67 -18.36 -4.50
CA LEU A 186 13.88 -17.53 -4.45
C LEU A 186 14.13 -16.96 -5.85
N ARG A 187 14.47 -15.67 -5.93
CA ARG A 187 14.78 -14.98 -7.19
C ARG A 187 16.10 -14.25 -7.08
N VAL A 188 16.93 -14.31 -8.12
CA VAL A 188 18.16 -13.50 -8.21
C VAL A 188 17.77 -12.04 -8.46
N ASP A 189 17.98 -11.20 -7.44
CA ASP A 189 17.72 -9.75 -7.53
C ASP A 189 18.89 -9.01 -8.17
N HIS A 190 20.12 -9.33 -7.76
CA HIS A 190 21.30 -8.64 -8.25
C HIS A 190 22.55 -9.53 -8.31
N MET A 191 23.36 -9.32 -9.35
CA MET A 191 24.65 -9.97 -9.56
C MET A 191 25.74 -8.92 -9.82
N HIS A 192 26.94 -9.18 -9.33
CA HIS A 192 28.13 -8.37 -9.58
C HIS A 192 29.29 -9.29 -9.94
N GLU A 193 29.95 -9.03 -11.07
CA GLU A 193 31.09 -9.84 -11.56
C GLU A 193 30.79 -11.35 -11.61
N GLY A 194 29.57 -11.73 -12.03
CA GLY A 194 29.15 -13.13 -12.10
C GLY A 194 28.75 -13.76 -10.76
N VAL A 195 28.86 -13.02 -9.65
CA VAL A 195 28.49 -13.49 -8.30
C VAL A 195 27.11 -12.99 -7.92
N ILE A 196 26.26 -13.88 -7.40
CA ILE A 196 24.96 -13.51 -6.84
C ILE A 196 25.16 -12.73 -5.53
N THR A 197 24.80 -11.44 -5.54
CA THR A 197 24.98 -10.54 -4.39
C THR A 197 23.70 -10.34 -3.60
N ARG A 198 22.53 -10.39 -4.26
CA ARG A 198 21.22 -10.23 -3.63
C ARG A 198 20.25 -11.28 -4.15
N ILE A 199 19.49 -11.86 -3.22
CA ILE A 199 18.46 -12.85 -3.48
C ILE A 199 17.19 -12.37 -2.81
N GLU A 200 16.11 -12.35 -3.56
CA GLU A 200 14.78 -12.06 -3.06
C GLU A 200 14.10 -13.37 -2.67
N ILE A 201 13.64 -13.43 -1.42
CA ILE A 201 12.83 -14.52 -0.88
C ILE A 201 11.37 -14.09 -1.00
N ILE A 202 10.61 -14.78 -1.82
CA ILE A 202 9.22 -14.50 -2.17
C ILE A 202 8.37 -15.55 -1.47
N LYS A 203 7.62 -15.16 -0.42
CA LYS A 203 6.66 -16.10 0.19
C LYS A 203 5.43 -16.22 -0.68
N SER A 204 5.01 -17.45 -0.97
CA SER A 204 3.69 -17.70 -1.49
C SER A 204 2.75 -17.89 -0.31
N LEU A 205 1.74 -17.02 -0.16
CA LEU A 205 0.63 -17.34 0.72
C LEU A 205 -0.21 -18.42 0.02
N LYS A 206 -0.42 -19.54 0.70
CA LYS A 206 -1.54 -20.43 0.42
C LYS A 206 -2.82 -19.84 1.01
#